data_AF-A0A3E2CQG1-F1
#
_entry.id   AF-A0A3E2CQG1-F1
#
_cell.length_a   1.000
_cell.length_b   1.000
_cell.length_c   1.000
_cell.angle_alpha   90.00
_cell.angle_beta   90.00
_cell.angle_gamma   90.00
#
_symmetry.space_group_name_H-M   'P 1'
#
loop_
_entity.id
_entity.type
_entity.pdbx_description
1 polymer ?
#
loop_
_entity_poly.entity_id
_entity_poly.type
_entity_poly.pdbx_seq_one_letter_code
_entity_poly.pdbx_strand_id
1 'polypeptide(L)' 'MKKLILDLDTGVDDTLAISYALGSPEVELIGITGTYGNVLMEQGVRNALAIT' A
#
# COMPACT_ATOMS: atom_id res chain seq x y z
N MET A 1 14.98 11.35 2.86
CA MET A 1 14.12 10.44 2.09
C MET A 1 14.49 9.00 2.46
N LYS A 2 13.59 8.26 3.12
CA LYS A 2 13.77 6.86 3.53
C LYS A 2 13.08 5.93 2.55
N LYS A 3 13.75 4.87 2.11
CA LYS A 3 13.13 3.84 1.26
C LYS A 3 12.15 3.01 2.08
N LEU A 4 10.95 2.77 1.53
CA LEU A 4 9.86 2.06 2.19
C LEU A 4 9.31 0.95 1.28
N ILE A 5 9.09 -0.22 1.85
CA ILE A 5 8.26 -1.29 1.27
C ILE A 5 7.08 -1.48 2.21
N LEU A 6 5.87 -1.55 1.66
CA LEU A 6 4.66 -1.85 2.42
C LEU A 6 4.18 -3.27 2.10
N ASP A 7 3.93 -4.07 3.13
CA ASP A 7 3.38 -5.43 3.01
C ASP A 7 1.97 -5.44 3.61
N LEU A 8 0.94 -5.46 2.76
CA LEU A 8 -0.43 -5.10 3.14
C LEU A 8 -1.47 -6.10 2.60
N ASP A 9 -2.59 -6.22 3.29
CA ASP A 9 -3.80 -6.92 2.89
C ASP A 9 -4.89 -5.91 2.45
N THR A 10 -4.51 -5.00 1.56
CA THR A 10 -5.06 -3.66 1.33
C THR A 10 -6.58 -3.50 1.51
N GLY A 11 -6.96 -3.17 2.74
CA GLY A 11 -8.26 -2.65 3.15
C GLY A 11 -8.35 -1.12 3.06
N VAL A 12 -9.32 -0.54 3.78
CA VAL A 12 -9.60 0.90 3.74
C VAL A 12 -8.46 1.71 4.35
N ASP A 13 -7.99 1.30 5.52
CA ASP A 13 -6.90 1.95 6.25
C ASP A 13 -5.55 1.81 5.54
N ASP A 14 -5.26 0.65 4.95
CA ASP A 14 -4.08 0.45 4.10
C ASP A 14 -4.06 1.40 2.90
N THR A 15 -5.22 1.64 2.28
CA THR A 15 -5.36 2.58 1.16
C THR A 15 -4.97 4.00 1.60
N LEU A 16 -5.35 4.40 2.82
CA LEU A 16 -4.95 5.68 3.40
C LEU A 16 -3.45 5.71 3.71
N ALA A 17 -2.88 4.61 4.21
CA ALA A 17 -1.44 4.52 4.48
C ALA A 17 -0.61 4.64 3.20
N ILE A 18 -1.01 3.96 2.11
CA ILE A 18 -0.38 4.09 0.79
C ILE A 18 -0.49 5.55 0.30
N SER A 19 -1.69 6.14 0.34
CA SER A 19 -1.91 7.53 -0.10
C SER A 19 -1.02 8.52 0.68
N TYR A 20 -0.90 8.33 1.99
CA TYR A 20 -0.06 9.16 2.84
C TYR A 20 1.43 8.99 2.51
N ALA A 21 1.88 7.76 2.29
CA ALA A 21 3.26 7.47 1.89
C ALA A 21 3.60 8.10 0.53
N LEU A 22 2.71 8.02 -0.46
CA LEU A 22 2.89 8.65 -1.78
C LEU A 22 2.95 10.18 -1.71
N GLY A 23 2.22 10.79 -0.78
CA GLY A 23 2.20 12.25 -0.60
C GLY A 23 3.31 12.80 0.31
N SER A 24 4.07 11.95 1.00
CA SER A 24 5.05 12.40 2.00
C SER A 24 6.43 12.63 1.38
N PRO A 25 7.06 13.80 1.60
CA PRO A 25 8.43 14.06 1.13
C PRO A 25 9.50 13.32 1.95
N GLU A 26 9.12 12.67 3.05
CA GLU A 26 10.04 12.00 3.95
C GLU A 26 10.41 10.59 3.48
N VAL A 27 9.57 9.98 2.64
CA VAL A 27 9.69 8.59 2.20
C VAL A 27 9.73 8.46 0.67
N GLU A 28 10.40 7.42 0.21
CA GLU A 28 10.39 6.94 -1.17
C GLU A 28 9.77 5.54 -1.13
N LEU A 29 8.50 5.42 -1.53
CA LEU A 29 7.82 4.12 -1.61
C LEU A 29 8.37 3.36 -2.83
N ILE A 30 9.15 2.32 -2.58
CA ILE A 30 9.84 1.56 -3.63
C ILE A 30 9.15 0.24 -3.99
N GLY A 31 8.09 -0.12 -3.28
CA GLY A 31 7.29 -1.31 -3.58
C GLY A 31 6.16 -1.56 -2.59
N ILE A 32 5.16 -2.29 -3.06
CA ILE A 32 4.06 -2.80 -2.25
C ILE A 32 3.96 -4.30 -2.52
N THR A 33 3.89 -5.12 -1.47
CA THR A 33 3.56 -6.54 -1.53
C THR A 33 2.16 -6.76 -0.95
N GLY A 34 1.42 -7.68 -1.57
CA GLY A 34 0.04 -7.99 -1.21
C GLY A 34 -0.05 -9.33 -0.49
N THR A 35 -0.78 -9.36 0.64
CA THR A 35 -1.09 -10.59 1.39
C THR A 35 -2.60 -10.79 1.50
N TYR A 36 -3.02 -11.96 2.00
CA TYR A 36 -4.42 -12.24 2.32
C TYR A 36 -4.74 -11.77 3.75
N GLY A 37 -5.91 -11.17 3.95
CA GLY A 37 -6.39 -10.77 5.28
C GLY A 37 -7.74 -10.04 5.25
N ASN A 38 -7.74 -8.73 5.47
CA ASN A 38 -8.92 -7.84 5.42
C ASN A 38 -9.76 -8.04 4.16
N VAL A 39 -9.09 -8.29 3.04
CA VAL A 39 -9.71 -8.69 1.77
C VAL A 39 -8.99 -9.90 1.17
N LEU A 40 -9.62 -10.52 0.16
CA LEU A 40 -8.95 -11.54 -0.65
C LEU A 40 -7.72 -10.93 -1.31
N MET A 41 -6.63 -11.71 -1.41
CA MET A 41 -5.35 -11.26 -1.98
C MET A 41 -5.52 -10.55 -3.34
N GLU A 42 -6.32 -11.12 -4.25
CA GLU A 42 -6.59 -10.52 -5.57
C GLU A 42 -7.32 -9.17 -5.49
N GLN A 43 -8.16 -8.97 -4.48
CA GLN A 43 -8.79 -7.67 -4.22
C GLN A 43 -7.79 -6.69 -3.60
N GLY A 44 -6.97 -7.14 -2.64
CA GLY A 44 -5.95 -6.30 -2.01
C GLY A 44 -4.93 -5.77 -3.02
N VAL A 45 -4.40 -6.65 -3.88
CA VAL A 45 -3.50 -6.26 -4.97
C VAL A 45 -4.17 -5.28 -5.94
N ARG A 46 -5.45 -5.50 -6.29
CA ARG A 46 -6.22 -4.55 -7.12
C ARG A 46 -6.42 -3.20 -6.44
N ASN A 47 -6.70 -3.17 -5.14
CA ASN A 47 -6.86 -1.94 -4.36
C ASN A 47 -5.56 -1.15 -4.31
N ALA A 48 -4.44 -1.82 -3.99
CA ALA A 48 -3.12 -1.20 -3.96
C ALA A 48 -2.76 -0.59 -5.32
N LEU A 49 -3.00 -1.31 -6.42
CA LEU A 49 -2.75 -0.81 -7.77
C LEU A 49 -3.65 0.37 -8.16
N ALA A 50 -4.89 0.43 -7.66
CA ALA A 50 -5.83 1.49 -8.01
C ALA A 50 -5.49 2.85 -7.36
N ILE A 51 -4.70 2.86 -6.28
CA ILE A 51 -4.36 4.07 -5.52
C ILE A 51 -2.92 4.56 -5.78
N THR A 52 -2.05 3.71 -6.31
CA THR A 52 -0.70 4.07 -6.78
C THR A 52 -0.72 4.62 -8.19
#